data_AF-A0A0B1TWH4-F1
#
_entry.id   AF-A0A0B1TWH4-F1
#
_cell.length_a   1.000
_cell.length_b   1.000
_cell.length_c   1.000
_cell.angle_alpha   90.00
_cell.angle_beta   90.00
_cell.angle_gamma   90.00
#
_symmetry.space_group_name_H-M   'P 1'
#
loop_
_entity.id
_entity.type
_entity.pdbx_description
1 polymer ?
#
loop_
_entity_poly.entity_id
_entity_poly.type
_entity_poly.pdbx_seq_one_letter_code
_entity_poly.pdbx_strand_id
1 'polypeptide(L)'
;VCNDRQVSSDRFISRLAQASWLQCVSDSLNCAANVAQCVHCEGTPEVPVVVHGGEGTDTTLLATSLAQVILDPDARTIRGYAYETFNF
;
A
#
# COMPACT_ATOMS: atom_id res chain seq x y z
N VAL A 1 -21.33 -5.82 0.79
CA VAL A 1 -21.68 -5.00 1.98
C VAL A 1 -22.36 -3.69 1.57
N CYS A 2 -21.74 -2.89 0.70
CA CYS A 2 -22.24 -1.53 0.34
C CYS A 2 -23.55 -1.47 -0.45
N ASN A 3 -23.96 -2.54 -1.13
CA ASN A 3 -25.18 -2.55 -1.95
C ASN A 3 -26.47 -2.86 -1.16
N ASP A 4 -26.36 -3.23 0.12
CA ASP A 4 -27.52 -3.52 0.96
C ASP A 4 -28.13 -2.21 1.48
N ARG A 5 -29.26 -1.79 0.91
CA ARG A 5 -29.93 -0.52 1.26
C ARG A 5 -30.82 -0.61 2.50
N GLN A 6 -31.02 -1.81 3.05
CA GLN A 6 -31.91 -2.05 4.19
C GLN A 6 -31.12 -2.36 5.48
N VAL A 7 -29.80 -2.20 5.45
CA VAL A 7 -28.91 -2.48 6.58
C VAL A 7 -28.87 -1.28 7.54
N SER A 8 -28.96 -1.53 8.85
CA SER A 8 -28.68 -0.49 9.84
C SER A 8 -27.19 -0.17 9.88
N SER A 9 -26.83 1.02 10.37
CA SER A 9 -25.43 1.44 10.51
C SER A 9 -24.58 0.42 11.28
N ASP A 10 -25.04 -0.04 12.44
CA ASP A 10 -24.28 -1.01 13.27
C ASP A 10 -24.02 -2.32 12.54
N ARG A 11 -25.03 -2.82 11.81
CA ARG A 11 -24.91 -4.06 11.04
C ARG A 11 -24.02 -3.88 9.81
N PHE A 12 -24.03 -2.71 9.19
CA PHE A 12 -23.11 -2.37 8.12
C PHE A 12 -21.67 -2.34 8.62
N ILE A 13 -21.39 -1.63 9.71
CA ILE A 13 -20.04 -1.55 10.31
C ILE A 13 -19.55 -2.93 10.74
N SER A 14 -20.39 -3.74 11.37
CA SER A 14 -20.03 -5.11 11.76
C SER A 14 -19.66 -5.97 10.54
N ARG A 15 -20.46 -5.91 9.46
CA ARG A 15 -20.15 -6.63 8.21
C ARG A 15 -18.90 -6.08 7.51
N LEU A 16 -18.66 -4.77 7.57
CA LEU A 16 -17.46 -4.15 7.01
C LEU A 16 -16.20 -4.61 7.76
N ALA A 17 -16.27 -4.66 9.10
CA ALA A 17 -15.18 -5.17 9.93
C ALA A 17 -14.90 -6.66 9.63
N GLN A 18 -15.95 -7.48 9.49
CA GLN A 18 -15.82 -8.89 9.12
C GLN A 18 -15.26 -9.14 7.71
N ALA A 19 -15.43 -8.18 6.80
CA ALA A 19 -14.88 -8.28 5.45
C ALA A 19 -13.36 -8.07 5.41
N SER A 20 -12.75 -7.59 6.51
CA SER A 20 -11.31 -7.34 6.66
C SER A 20 -10.67 -6.43 5.60
N TRP A 21 -11.47 -5.77 4.74
CA TRP A 21 -10.95 -4.94 3.66
C TRP A 21 -10.05 -3.81 4.17
N LEU A 22 -10.49 -3.11 5.23
CA LEU A 22 -9.68 -2.05 5.85
C LEU A 22 -8.42 -2.59 6.53
N GLN A 23 -8.46 -3.82 7.05
CA GLN A 23 -7.26 -4.47 7.59
C GLN A 23 -6.25 -4.75 6.48
N CYS A 24 -6.68 -5.31 5.35
CA CYS A 24 -5.81 -5.55 4.20
C CYS A 24 -5.18 -4.24 3.66
N VAL A 25 -5.95 -3.14 3.62
CA VAL A 25 -5.42 -1.82 3.24
C VAL A 25 -4.39 -1.32 4.26
N SER A 26 -4.68 -1.45 5.56
CA SER A 26 -3.75 -1.07 6.62
C SER A 26 -2.44 -1.87 6.56
N ASP A 27 -2.53 -3.18 6.38
CA ASP A 27 -1.36 -4.07 6.31
C ASP A 27 -0.50 -3.75 5.08
N SER A 28 -1.15 -3.44 3.95
CA SER A 28 -0.50 -3.01 2.71
C SER A 28 0.30 -1.71 2.89
N LEU A 29 -0.31 -0.70 3.52
CA LEU A 29 0.34 0.57 3.81
C LEU A 29 1.48 0.43 4.82
N ASN A 30 1.30 -0.39 5.86
CA ASN A 30 2.34 -0.67 6.85
C ASN A 30 3.54 -1.38 6.22
N CYS A 31 3.30 -2.35 5.32
CA CYS A 31 4.37 -3.04 4.59
C CYS A 31 5.20 -2.05 3.76
N ALA A 32 4.53 -1.17 2.99
CA ALA A 32 5.19 -0.14 2.19
C ALA A 32 5.96 0.87 3.06
N ALA A 33 5.38 1.30 4.19
CA ALA A 33 6.04 2.20 5.14
C ALA A 33 7.30 1.57 5.73
N ASN A 34 7.26 0.28 6.08
CA ASN A 34 8.43 -0.45 6.55
C ASN A 34 9.53 -0.51 5.47
N VAL A 35 9.17 -0.78 4.21
CA VAL A 35 10.12 -0.74 3.08
C VAL A 35 10.73 0.65 2.95
N ALA A 36 9.91 1.70 2.94
CA ALA A 36 10.37 3.08 2.83
C ALA A 36 11.32 3.45 3.97
N GLN A 37 11.00 3.06 5.20
CA GLN A 37 11.85 3.28 6.36
C GLN A 37 13.18 2.51 6.24
N CYS A 38 13.16 1.28 5.74
CA CYS A 38 14.40 0.54 5.50
C CYS A 38 15.27 1.20 4.43
N VAL A 39 14.68 1.75 3.35
CA VAL A 39 15.42 2.47 2.30
C VAL A 39 16.00 3.78 2.82
N HIS A 40 15.20 4.56 3.54
CA HIS A 40 15.57 5.88 4.04
C HIS A 40 15.15 6.04 5.50
N CYS A 41 16.14 6.02 6.39
CA CYS A 41 16.00 6.42 7.79
C CYS A 41 16.84 7.66 8.05
N GLU A 42 16.25 8.62 8.77
CA GLU A 42 16.97 9.83 9.18
C GLU A 42 18.22 9.45 9.99
N GLY A 43 19.39 9.94 9.56
CA GLY A 43 20.66 9.66 10.22
C GLY A 43 21.35 8.36 9.79
N THR A 44 20.80 7.60 8.83
CA THR A 44 21.48 6.45 8.22
C THR A 44 21.66 6.65 6.71
N PRO A 45 22.75 6.12 6.11
CA PRO A 45 22.87 6.08 4.66
C PRO A 45 21.77 5.19 4.07
N GLU A 46 21.33 5.52 2.85
CA GLU A 46 20.33 4.73 2.14
C GLU A 46 20.86 3.31 1.88
N VAL A 47 19.99 2.32 2.06
CA VAL A 47 20.34 0.91 1.85
C VAL A 47 19.40 0.26 0.84
N PRO A 48 19.92 -0.61 -0.06
CA PRO A 48 19.09 -1.34 -1.00
C PRO A 48 18.22 -2.37 -0.27
N VAL A 49 16.93 -2.42 -0.61
CA VAL A 49 15.94 -3.34 -0.05
C VAL A 49 15.39 -4.22 -1.17
N VAL A 50 15.39 -5.53 -0.96
CA VAL A 50 14.74 -6.50 -1.87
C VAL A 50 13.38 -6.87 -1.31
N VAL A 51 12.33 -6.64 -2.09
CA VAL A 51 10.94 -6.99 -1.74
C VAL A 51 10.47 -8.11 -2.65
N HIS A 52 9.89 -9.17 -2.08
CA HIS A 52 9.22 -10.21 -2.86
C HIS A 52 7.98 -10.75 -2.14
N GLY A 53 6.92 -10.95 -2.91
CA GLY A 53 5.74 -11.72 -2.54
C GLY A 53 5.91 -13.21 -2.83
N GLY A 54 4.80 -13.92 -2.99
CA GLY A 54 4.81 -15.34 -3.37
C GLY A 54 5.42 -15.56 -4.76
N GLU A 55 4.92 -14.86 -5.77
CA GLU A 55 5.40 -14.96 -7.16
C GLU A 55 6.15 -13.71 -7.66
N GLY A 56 6.39 -12.73 -6.78
CA GLY A 56 7.05 -11.48 -7.20
C GLY A 56 6.13 -10.50 -7.95
N THR A 57 4.83 -10.78 -8.06
CA THR A 57 3.87 -9.99 -8.84
C THR A 57 2.99 -9.11 -7.95
N ASP A 58 1.90 -9.65 -7.41
CA ASP A 58 0.79 -8.86 -6.84
C ASP A 58 1.21 -8.05 -5.60
N THR A 59 1.61 -8.73 -4.52
CA THR A 59 1.98 -8.08 -3.26
C THR A 59 3.33 -7.36 -3.36
N THR A 60 4.19 -7.80 -4.28
CA THR A 60 5.46 -7.13 -4.56
C THR A 60 5.21 -5.77 -5.20
N LEU A 61 4.42 -5.73 -6.27
CA LEU A 61 4.03 -4.49 -6.95
C LEU A 61 3.30 -3.57 -5.98
N LEU A 62 2.37 -4.11 -5.18
CA LEU A 62 1.65 -3.31 -4.19
C LEU A 62 2.58 -2.66 -3.15
N ALA A 63 3.50 -3.42 -2.57
CA ALA A 63 4.39 -2.89 -1.53
C ALA A 63 5.41 -1.89 -2.11
N THR A 64 5.98 -2.21 -3.28
CA THR A 64 7.02 -1.39 -3.92
C THR A 64 6.47 -0.10 -4.52
N SER A 65 5.34 -0.13 -5.23
CA SER A 65 4.71 1.08 -5.77
C SER A 65 4.24 2.05 -4.68
N LEU A 66 3.69 1.54 -3.57
CA LEU A 66 3.34 2.40 -2.44
C LEU A 66 4.58 2.98 -1.75
N ALA A 67 5.67 2.21 -1.63
CA ALA A 67 6.92 2.71 -1.07
C ALA A 67 7.52 3.85 -1.94
N GLN A 68 7.43 3.74 -3.27
CA GLN A 68 7.82 4.82 -4.19
C GLN A 68 7.00 6.09 -3.95
N VAL A 69 5.67 5.98 -3.80
CA VAL A 69 4.81 7.15 -3.50
C VAL A 69 5.17 7.81 -2.16
N ILE A 70 5.62 7.03 -1.18
CA ILE A 70 6.06 7.54 0.12
C ILE A 70 7.39 8.29 0.00
N LEU A 71 8.37 7.71 -0.72
CA LEU A 71 9.75 8.21 -0.79
C LEU A 71 9.93 9.32 -1.83
N ASP A 72 9.32 9.18 -3.01
CA ASP A 72 9.56 10.05 -4.16
C ASP A 72 8.44 11.11 -4.33
N PRO A 73 8.77 12.41 -4.29
CA PRO A 73 7.83 13.47 -4.65
C PRO A 73 7.29 13.39 -6.08
N ASP A 74 8.06 12.90 -7.05
CA ASP A 74 7.61 12.83 -8.46
C ASP A 74 6.51 11.78 -8.64
N ALA A 75 6.58 10.65 -7.92
CA ALA A 75 5.54 9.62 -7.87
C ALA A 75 4.15 10.16 -7.43
N ARG A 76 4.10 11.36 -6.82
CA ARG A 76 2.86 12.04 -6.41
C ARG A 76 2.34 13.04 -7.44
N THR A 77 3.00 13.21 -8.58
CA THR A 77 2.51 14.01 -9.71
C THR A 77 1.67 13.16 -10.67
N ILE A 78 0.82 13.78 -11.48
CA ILE A 78 0.03 13.05 -12.50
C ILE A 78 0.95 12.30 -13.48
N ARG A 79 2.08 12.92 -13.83
CA ARG A 79 3.05 12.31 -14.74
C ARG A 79 3.78 11.17 -14.03
N GLY A 80 4.42 11.42 -12.89
CA GLY A 80 5.17 10.40 -12.17
C GLY A 80 4.29 9.21 -11.78
N TYR A 81 3.07 9.43 -11.28
CA TYR A 81 2.13 8.34 -10.99
C TYR A 81 1.74 7.51 -12.24
N ALA A 82 1.67 8.12 -13.42
CA ALA A 82 1.36 7.39 -14.65
C ALA A 82 2.55 6.60 -15.22
N TYR A 83 3.80 6.97 -14.88
CA TYR A 83 5.00 6.36 -15.45
C TYR A 83 5.76 5.46 -14.45
N GLU A 84 5.86 5.81 -13.18
CA GLU A 84 6.65 5.07 -12.19
C GLU A 84 5.96 3.79 -11.70
N THR A 85 4.63 3.79 -11.62
CA THR A 85 3.86 2.64 -11.13
C THR A 85 3.91 1.42 -12.09
N PHE A 86 4.47 1.58 -13.29
CA PHE A 86 4.54 0.54 -14.33
C PHE A 86 5.97 0.15 -14.76
N ASN A 87 7.01 0.66 -14.10
CA ASN A 87 8.41 0.32 -14.43
C ASN A 87 8.99 -0.79 -13.52
N PHE A 88 8.19 -1.83 -13.24
CA PHE A 88 8.66 -3.11 -12.70
C PHE A 88 8.79 -4.15 -13.80
#